data_AF-A0AAJ5Z441-F1
#
_entry.id   AF-A0AAJ5Z441-F1
#
_cell.length_a   1.000
_cell.length_b   1.000
_cell.length_c   1.000
_cell.angle_alpha   90.00
_cell.angle_beta   90.00
_cell.angle_gamma   90.00
#
_symmetry.space_group_name_H-M   'P 1'
#
loop_
_entity.id
_entity.type
_entity.pdbx_description
1 polymer ?
#
loop_
_entity_poly.entity_id
_entity_poly.type
_entity_poly.pdbx_seq_one_letter_code
_entity_poly.pdbx_strand_id
1 'polypeptide(L)'
;MSTKPFGSLEPPTAREEKEINSKDASEGGTEAGARRRQHRRSNSFIMVKHVRETPDEVVDQSVAPNVNAEWVNMKGMYQVTDMAGAWVIHVVLITLAKLIINEVPGISDAVKWSIVNLGYMLVSYCIFHYVKGAPQDLNSGAYDELTLWEQIDQGYQYTPAKKYLTSLPIAMFLLSTHYSHYNPWLFSLNLAGLLLVLFPKLPILHRLRFLIFPPAPASRTISGTATPVHT
;
A
#
# COMPACT_ATOMS: atom_id res chain seq x y z
N MET A 1 -9.14 -37.56 -37.94
CA MET A 1 -8.07 -38.44 -37.44
C MET A 1 -7.09 -38.66 -38.59
N SER A 2 -5.93 -37.98 -38.60
CA SER A 2 -4.82 -38.29 -39.51
C SER A 2 -3.54 -37.59 -39.00
N THR A 3 -2.58 -38.41 -38.59
CA THR A 3 -1.30 -38.07 -37.97
C THR A 3 -0.24 -37.82 -39.04
N LYS A 4 0.54 -36.73 -38.94
CA LYS A 4 1.79 -36.54 -39.72
C LYS A 4 2.97 -37.18 -38.97
N PRO A 5 3.90 -37.87 -39.66
CA PRO A 5 5.06 -38.50 -39.01
C PRO A 5 6.23 -37.53 -38.84
N PHE A 6 7.05 -37.86 -37.84
CA PHE A 6 8.24 -37.17 -37.33
C PHE A 6 9.42 -37.38 -38.29
N GLY A 7 10.06 -36.30 -38.75
CA GLY A 7 11.25 -36.35 -39.62
C GLY A 7 12.54 -36.53 -38.81
N SER A 8 13.34 -37.53 -39.18
CA SER A 8 14.67 -37.83 -38.64
C SER A 8 15.74 -36.87 -39.19
N LEU A 9 16.59 -36.36 -38.30
CA LEU A 9 17.73 -35.48 -38.58
C LEU A 9 18.97 -36.32 -38.94
N GLU A 10 19.58 -36.09 -40.10
CA GLU A 10 20.94 -36.59 -40.44
C GLU A 10 22.00 -35.51 -40.10
N PRO A 11 23.20 -35.90 -39.63
CA PRO A 11 24.27 -34.96 -39.31
C PRO A 11 25.00 -34.44 -40.56
N PRO A 12 25.43 -33.17 -40.57
CA PRO A 12 26.04 -32.51 -41.73
C PRO A 12 27.44 -33.06 -42.06
N THR A 13 27.81 -33.00 -43.34
CA THR A 13 29.02 -33.64 -43.87
C THR A 13 30.25 -32.72 -43.83
N ALA A 14 31.44 -33.33 -43.78
CA ALA A 14 32.76 -32.69 -43.57
C ALA A 14 33.15 -31.56 -44.55
N ARG A 15 32.36 -31.27 -45.58
CA ARG A 15 32.54 -30.09 -46.45
C ARG A 15 31.90 -28.82 -45.86
N GLU A 16 30.82 -28.94 -45.09
CA GLU A 16 30.18 -27.80 -44.42
C GLU A 16 30.98 -27.31 -43.20
N GLU A 17 31.64 -28.21 -42.46
CA GLU A 17 32.53 -27.81 -41.36
C GLU A 17 33.72 -26.95 -41.82
N LYS A 18 34.24 -27.19 -43.04
CA LYS A 18 35.39 -26.46 -43.56
C LYS A 18 35.04 -25.04 -44.03
N GLU A 19 33.77 -24.79 -44.34
CA GLU A 19 33.27 -23.46 -44.73
C GLU A 19 32.83 -22.61 -43.52
N ILE A 20 32.46 -23.26 -42.42
CA ILE A 20 32.24 -22.60 -41.12
C ILE A 20 33.59 -22.14 -40.54
N ASN A 21 34.60 -23.01 -40.57
CA ASN A 21 35.91 -22.73 -39.99
C ASN A 21 36.75 -21.69 -40.79
N SER A 22 36.43 -21.47 -42.08
CA SER A 22 37.09 -20.42 -42.88
C SER A 22 36.48 -19.03 -42.70
N LYS A 23 35.24 -18.94 -42.19
CA LYS A 23 34.57 -17.66 -41.88
C LYS A 23 34.95 -17.13 -40.48
N ASP A 24 35.30 -18.01 -39.54
CA ASP A 24 35.71 -17.61 -38.18
C ASP A 24 37.16 -17.11 -38.07
N ALA A 25 37.99 -17.29 -39.11
CA ALA A 25 39.42 -16.94 -39.06
C ALA A 25 39.78 -15.53 -39.59
N SER A 26 38.81 -14.68 -39.93
CA SER A 26 39.06 -13.38 -40.60
C SER A 26 38.63 -12.12 -39.81
N GLU A 27 38.09 -12.22 -38.60
CA GLU A 27 37.72 -11.03 -37.81
C GLU A 27 38.44 -10.98 -36.46
N GLY A 28 39.77 -10.93 -36.52
CA GLY A 28 40.65 -10.64 -35.40
C GLY A 28 41.20 -9.21 -35.47
N GLY A 29 40.62 -8.30 -34.67
CA GLY A 29 41.34 -7.15 -34.09
C GLY A 29 41.00 -5.76 -34.63
N THR A 30 40.23 -4.99 -33.87
CA THR A 30 40.57 -3.58 -33.53
C THR A 30 39.85 -3.19 -32.24
N GLU A 31 40.63 -2.96 -31.18
CA GLU A 31 40.21 -2.24 -29.99
C GLU A 31 39.90 -0.77 -30.35
N ALA A 32 38.64 -0.36 -30.33
CA ALA A 32 38.28 1.04 -30.13
C ALA A 32 36.79 1.16 -29.82
N GLY A 33 36.50 1.63 -28.61
CA GLY A 33 35.16 1.98 -28.19
C GLY A 33 34.60 1.01 -27.17
N ALA A 34 35.16 1.05 -25.96
CA ALA A 34 34.36 0.87 -24.76
C ALA A 34 33.18 1.84 -24.83
N ARG A 35 32.09 1.43 -25.50
CA ARG A 35 30.78 2.02 -25.34
C ARG A 35 30.42 1.72 -23.90
N ARG A 36 30.86 2.62 -23.02
CA ARG A 36 30.31 2.85 -21.71
C ARG A 36 28.83 3.05 -21.98
N ARG A 37 28.05 1.96 -21.94
CA ARG A 37 26.61 2.01 -21.75
C ARG A 37 26.49 2.65 -20.37
N GLN A 38 26.52 3.98 -20.37
CA GLN A 38 26.12 4.79 -19.26
C GLN A 38 24.65 4.41 -19.12
N HIS A 39 24.40 3.39 -18.30
CA HIS A 39 23.07 2.97 -17.94
C HIS A 39 22.49 4.23 -17.32
N ARG A 40 21.72 4.96 -18.13
CA ARG A 40 21.05 6.19 -17.74
C ARG A 40 20.18 5.76 -16.57
N ARG A 41 20.65 6.00 -15.34
CA ARG A 41 19.86 5.79 -14.14
C ARG A 41 18.65 6.67 -14.34
N SER A 42 17.52 6.05 -14.67
CA SER A 42 16.25 6.73 -14.71
C SER A 42 16.04 7.25 -13.29
N ASN A 43 16.22 8.55 -13.10
CA ASN A 43 15.92 9.21 -11.84
C ASN A 43 14.40 9.16 -11.68
N SER A 44 13.88 8.06 -11.14
CA SER A 44 12.48 7.95 -10.80
C SER A 44 12.25 8.75 -9.52
N PHE A 45 11.60 9.91 -9.65
CA PHE A 45 11.24 10.74 -8.49
C PHE A 45 10.26 10.03 -7.55
N ILE A 46 9.56 9.01 -8.06
CA ILE A 46 8.58 8.21 -7.32
C ILE A 46 8.92 6.74 -7.51
N MET A 47 9.01 5.99 -6.41
CA MET A 47 9.16 4.54 -6.41
C MET A 47 7.99 3.90 -5.68
N VAL A 48 7.42 2.85 -6.26
CA VAL A 48 6.38 2.05 -5.63
C VAL A 48 7.04 0.82 -5.00
N LYS A 49 7.05 0.75 -3.67
CA LYS A 49 7.48 -0.45 -2.92
C LYS A 49 6.23 -1.26 -2.58
N HIS A 50 6.22 -2.54 -2.94
CA HIS A 50 5.23 -3.49 -2.46
C HIS A 50 5.76 -4.14 -1.18
N VAL A 51 5.01 -4.03 -0.08
CA VAL A 51 5.33 -4.71 1.18
C VAL A 51 4.88 -6.15 1.02
N ARG A 52 5.83 -7.04 0.67
CA ARG A 52 5.60 -8.48 0.62
C ARG A 52 5.71 -9.04 2.03
N GLU A 53 4.79 -9.93 2.38
CA GLU A 53 4.86 -10.71 3.60
C GLU A 53 5.80 -11.90 3.40
N THR A 54 6.59 -12.20 4.41
CA THR A 54 7.34 -13.46 4.49
C THR A 54 6.45 -14.57 5.06
N PRO A 55 6.71 -15.85 4.75
CA PRO A 55 5.93 -16.96 5.31
C PRO A 55 5.91 -16.96 6.85
N ASP A 56 7.04 -16.60 7.47
CA ASP A 56 7.17 -16.54 8.92
C ASP A 56 6.27 -15.43 9.51
N GLU A 57 6.23 -14.25 8.89
CA GLU A 57 5.32 -13.17 9.29
C GLU A 57 3.85 -13.59 9.19
N VAL A 58 3.46 -14.35 8.16
CA VAL A 58 2.08 -14.84 8.02
C VAL A 58 1.72 -15.81 9.15
N VAL A 59 2.65 -16.68 9.53
CA VAL A 59 2.47 -17.59 10.66
C VAL A 59 2.35 -16.79 11.95
N ASP A 60 3.24 -15.83 12.21
CA ASP A 60 3.21 -15.00 13.40
C ASP A 60 1.89 -14.21 13.52
N GLN A 61 1.44 -13.59 12.42
CA GLN A 61 0.15 -12.88 12.36
C GLN A 61 -1.08 -13.78 12.62
N SER A 62 -0.97 -15.08 12.38
CA SER A 62 -2.04 -16.05 12.60
C SER A 62 -2.09 -16.60 14.03
N VAL A 63 -0.98 -16.53 14.76
CA VAL A 63 -0.82 -17.14 16.08
C VAL A 63 -1.20 -16.15 17.19
N ALA A 64 -0.83 -14.87 17.06
CA ALA A 64 -1.09 -13.89 18.10
C ALA A 64 -2.33 -13.01 17.80
N PRO A 65 -3.11 -12.66 18.84
CA PRO A 65 -4.20 -11.70 18.70
C PRO A 65 -3.66 -10.33 18.31
N ASN A 66 -4.41 -9.64 17.44
CA ASN A 66 -4.07 -8.28 17.02
C ASN A 66 -5.04 -7.27 17.61
N VAL A 67 -4.65 -6.65 18.74
CA VAL A 67 -5.45 -5.64 19.44
C VAL A 67 -5.85 -4.47 18.53
N ASN A 68 -5.00 -4.10 17.57
CA ASN A 68 -5.26 -3.05 16.59
C ASN A 68 -6.36 -3.42 15.58
N ALA A 69 -6.69 -4.70 15.40
CA ALA A 69 -7.80 -5.15 14.57
C ALA A 69 -9.03 -5.51 15.40
N GLU A 70 -8.84 -6.01 16.62
CA GLU A 70 -9.91 -6.50 17.49
C GLU A 70 -10.87 -5.40 17.93
N TRP A 71 -10.38 -4.19 18.23
CA TRP A 71 -11.23 -3.11 18.72
C TRP A 71 -12.38 -2.78 17.76
N VAL A 72 -12.18 -2.90 16.44
CA VAL A 72 -13.20 -2.61 15.43
C VAL A 72 -14.36 -3.60 15.45
N ASN A 73 -14.09 -4.83 15.89
CA ASN A 73 -15.06 -5.93 15.93
C ASN A 73 -15.50 -6.29 17.36
N MET A 74 -14.97 -5.59 18.37
CA MET A 74 -15.42 -5.76 19.76
C MET A 74 -16.91 -5.42 19.87
N LYS A 75 -17.72 -6.44 20.12
CA LYS A 75 -19.13 -6.28 20.45
C LYS A 75 -19.24 -5.46 21.74
N GLY A 76 -20.11 -4.45 21.74
CA GLY A 76 -20.31 -3.60 22.91
C GLY A 76 -20.74 -4.39 24.14
N MET A 77 -20.42 -3.88 25.34
CA MET A 77 -20.69 -4.51 26.63
C MET A 77 -22.19 -4.71 26.93
N TYR A 78 -23.10 -4.05 26.19
CA TYR A 78 -24.53 -4.26 26.31
C TYR A 78 -25.01 -5.17 25.19
N GLN A 79 -25.37 -6.41 25.53
CA GLN A 79 -25.88 -7.48 24.64
C GLN A 79 -27.14 -7.11 23.82
N VAL A 80 -27.65 -5.88 23.93
CA VAL A 80 -28.88 -5.42 23.29
C VAL A 80 -28.65 -4.73 21.94
N THR A 81 -27.39 -4.47 21.56
CA THR A 81 -27.06 -3.88 20.26
C THR A 81 -25.87 -4.61 19.62
N ASP A 82 -26.06 -5.23 18.46
CA ASP A 82 -25.00 -5.94 17.70
C ASP A 82 -24.01 -4.97 17.00
N MET A 83 -24.02 -3.69 17.38
CA MET A 83 -23.08 -2.70 16.87
C MET A 83 -21.78 -2.79 17.65
N ALA A 84 -20.68 -2.97 16.92
CA ALA A 84 -19.35 -2.91 17.52
C ALA A 84 -19.15 -1.55 18.20
N GLY A 85 -18.60 -1.55 19.43
CA GLY A 85 -18.43 -0.31 20.20
C GLY A 85 -17.59 0.73 19.45
N ALA A 86 -16.63 0.25 18.64
CA ALA A 86 -15.84 1.03 17.71
C ALA A 86 -16.63 1.81 16.66
N TRP A 87 -17.82 1.35 16.28
CA TRP A 87 -18.62 2.04 15.27
C TRP A 87 -19.33 3.22 15.93
N VAL A 88 -19.93 2.99 17.10
CA VAL A 88 -20.65 4.02 17.86
C VAL A 88 -19.72 5.18 18.24
N ILE A 89 -18.47 4.90 18.65
CA ILE A 89 -17.54 5.95 19.06
C ILE A 89 -17.26 6.97 17.94
N HIS A 90 -17.26 6.57 16.67
CA HIS A 90 -17.10 7.52 15.57
C HIS A 90 -18.25 8.55 15.53
N VAL A 91 -19.49 8.09 15.67
CA VAL A 91 -20.67 8.97 15.68
C VAL A 91 -20.63 9.91 16.90
N VAL A 92 -20.25 9.38 18.06
CA VAL A 92 -20.11 10.17 19.29
C VAL A 92 -19.02 11.24 19.13
N LEU A 93 -17.83 10.88 18.66
CA LEU A 93 -16.72 11.82 18.47
C LEU A 93 -17.04 12.90 17.42
N ILE A 94 -17.68 12.52 16.31
CA ILE A 94 -18.15 13.49 15.30
C ILE A 94 -19.15 14.46 15.91
N THR A 95 -20.13 13.95 16.66
CA THR A 95 -21.17 14.78 17.27
C THR A 95 -20.56 15.73 18.29
N LEU A 96 -19.67 15.23 19.15
CA LEU A 96 -18.96 16.05 20.14
C LEU A 96 -18.10 17.13 19.47
N ALA A 97 -17.32 16.78 18.45
CA ALA A 97 -16.53 17.74 17.68
C ALA A 97 -17.43 18.82 17.07
N LYS A 98 -18.59 18.43 16.52
CA LYS A 98 -19.56 19.38 15.96
C LYS A 98 -20.15 20.31 17.02
N LEU A 99 -20.48 19.81 18.21
CA LEU A 99 -20.94 20.64 19.32
C LEU A 99 -19.90 21.68 19.72
N ILE A 100 -18.63 21.27 19.87
CA ILE A 100 -17.54 22.19 20.21
C ILE A 100 -17.38 23.28 19.15
N ILE A 101 -17.39 22.91 17.86
CA ILE A 101 -17.21 23.86 16.75
C ILE A 101 -18.41 24.81 16.60
N ASN A 102 -19.61 24.42 17.05
CA ASN A 102 -20.79 25.28 17.00
C ASN A 102 -20.65 26.52 17.89
N GLU A 103 -19.96 26.39 19.03
CA GLU A 103 -19.75 27.48 19.99
C GLU A 103 -18.76 28.54 19.50
N VAL A 104 -18.07 28.31 18.38
CA VAL A 104 -17.10 29.28 17.84
C VAL A 104 -17.83 30.47 17.21
N PRO A 105 -17.67 31.70 17.75
CA PRO A 105 -18.30 32.89 17.20
C PRO A 105 -17.59 33.38 15.94
N GLY A 106 -18.32 34.11 15.08
CA GLY A 106 -17.76 34.77 13.90
C GLY A 106 -17.51 33.88 12.68
N ILE A 107 -17.87 32.59 12.75
CA ILE A 107 -17.75 31.64 11.64
C ILE A 107 -19.14 31.20 11.19
N SER A 108 -19.37 31.14 9.87
CA SER A 108 -20.63 30.66 9.31
C SER A 108 -20.80 29.15 9.51
N ASP A 109 -22.05 28.69 9.56
CA ASP A 109 -22.35 27.26 9.76
C ASP A 109 -21.77 26.37 8.65
N ALA A 110 -21.74 26.85 7.41
CA ALA A 110 -21.12 26.17 6.28
C ALA A 110 -19.63 25.87 6.52
N VAL A 111 -18.89 26.86 7.06
CA VAL A 111 -17.47 26.71 7.36
C VAL A 111 -17.28 25.78 8.57
N LYS A 112 -18.13 25.88 9.60
CA LYS A 112 -18.12 24.98 10.76
C LYS A 112 -18.27 23.51 10.33
N TRP A 113 -19.21 23.22 9.43
CA TRP A 113 -19.39 21.87 8.87
C TRP A 113 -18.16 21.40 8.09
N SER A 114 -17.54 22.28 7.30
CA SER A 114 -16.31 21.96 6.57
C SER A 114 -15.13 21.68 7.51
N ILE A 115 -14.98 22.46 8.60
CA ILE A 115 -13.94 22.23 9.61
C ILE A 115 -14.10 20.84 10.24
N VAL A 116 -15.31 20.47 10.66
CA VAL A 116 -15.55 19.15 11.26
C VAL A 116 -15.28 18.03 10.24
N ASN A 117 -15.70 18.20 8.99
CA ASN A 117 -15.44 17.24 7.93
C ASN A 117 -13.95 17.01 7.68
N LEU A 118 -13.18 18.08 7.51
CA LEU A 118 -11.73 18.00 7.25
C LEU A 118 -10.95 17.52 8.47
N GLY A 119 -11.35 17.96 9.67
CA GLY A 119 -10.77 17.48 10.92
C GLY A 119 -10.97 15.97 11.07
N TYR A 120 -12.17 15.47 10.79
CA TYR A 120 -12.45 14.04 10.78
C TYR A 120 -11.60 13.29 9.74
N MET A 121 -11.50 13.82 8.51
CA MET A 121 -10.66 13.22 7.45
C MET A 121 -9.18 13.17 7.85
N LEU A 122 -8.65 14.25 8.44
CA LEU A 122 -7.26 14.33 8.89
C LEU A 122 -6.98 13.31 10.00
N VAL A 123 -7.80 13.31 11.05
CA VAL A 123 -7.64 12.38 12.18
C VAL A 123 -7.79 10.94 11.70
N SER A 124 -8.77 10.65 10.85
CA SER A 124 -8.96 9.34 10.25
C SER A 124 -7.74 8.91 9.43
N TYR A 125 -7.19 9.79 8.60
CA TYR A 125 -5.98 9.51 7.83
C TYR A 125 -4.79 9.20 8.74
N CYS A 126 -4.56 10.02 9.77
CA CYS A 126 -3.48 9.80 10.72
C CYS A 126 -3.59 8.43 11.40
N ILE A 127 -4.76 8.10 11.95
CA ILE A 127 -4.97 6.85 12.68
C ILE A 127 -4.87 5.64 11.75
N PHE A 128 -5.51 5.67 10.59
CA PHE A 128 -5.62 4.47 9.75
C PHE A 128 -4.47 4.27 8.76
N HIS A 129 -3.79 5.34 8.34
CA HIS A 129 -2.82 5.29 7.24
C HIS A 129 -1.43 5.83 7.60
N TYR A 130 -1.31 6.67 8.63
CA TYR A 130 0.00 7.16 9.08
C TYR A 130 0.59 6.28 10.19
N VAL A 131 -0.21 5.89 11.18
CA VAL A 131 0.24 5.00 12.26
C VAL A 131 0.49 3.59 11.72
N LYS A 132 1.66 3.03 12.05
CA LYS A 132 2.12 1.69 11.68
C LYS A 132 2.56 0.90 12.91
N GLY A 133 2.67 -0.42 12.75
CA GLY A 133 3.09 -1.33 13.81
C GLY A 133 1.92 -1.78 14.70
N ALA A 134 2.22 -2.72 15.59
CA ALA A 134 1.31 -3.15 16.65
C ALA A 134 1.97 -2.90 18.01
N PRO A 135 1.23 -2.47 19.05
CA PRO A 135 1.79 -2.15 20.35
C PRO A 135 2.33 -3.35 21.14
N GLN A 136 2.07 -4.58 20.70
CA GLN A 136 2.50 -5.81 21.35
C GLN A 136 3.60 -6.51 20.55
N ASP A 137 4.73 -6.78 21.21
CA ASP A 137 5.93 -7.44 20.66
C ASP A 137 5.77 -8.97 20.47
N LEU A 138 4.54 -9.49 20.52
CA LEU A 138 4.27 -10.93 20.45
C LEU A 138 4.36 -11.50 19.02
N ASN A 139 4.45 -10.63 18.01
CA ASN A 139 4.45 -11.00 16.59
C ASN A 139 5.83 -10.84 15.92
N SER A 140 6.93 -10.74 16.69
CA SER A 140 8.30 -10.61 16.16
C SER A 140 8.48 -9.47 15.13
N GLY A 141 7.70 -8.39 15.22
CA GLY A 141 7.71 -7.28 14.25
C GLY A 141 6.90 -7.50 12.96
N ALA A 142 6.09 -8.55 12.87
CA ALA A 142 5.32 -8.88 11.65
C ALA A 142 4.33 -7.78 11.19
N TYR A 143 4.00 -6.83 12.07
CA TYR A 143 3.11 -5.71 11.77
C TYR A 143 3.83 -4.36 11.58
N ASP A 144 5.15 -4.28 11.71
CA ASP A 144 5.91 -3.01 11.76
C ASP A 144 5.75 -2.16 10.50
N GLU A 145 5.64 -2.80 9.35
CA GLU A 145 5.45 -2.13 8.06
C GLU A 145 3.98 -1.92 7.69
N LEU A 146 3.05 -2.42 8.51
CA LEU A 146 1.61 -2.39 8.25
C LEU A 146 0.91 -1.25 8.97
N THR A 147 0.10 -0.52 8.21
CA THR A 147 -0.80 0.50 8.76
C THR A 147 -1.97 -0.16 9.47
N LEU A 148 -2.61 0.56 10.39
CA LEU A 148 -3.80 0.09 11.08
C LEU A 148 -4.89 -0.39 10.10
N TRP A 149 -5.09 0.32 8.97
CA TRP A 149 -6.04 -0.09 7.94
C TRP A 149 -5.76 -1.47 7.33
N GLU A 150 -4.48 -1.77 7.11
CA GLU A 150 -4.05 -3.05 6.53
C GLU A 150 -4.15 -4.19 7.53
N GLN A 151 -4.06 -3.89 8.83
CA GLN A 151 -4.17 -4.86 9.92
C GLN A 151 -5.63 -5.30 10.17
N ILE A 152 -6.61 -4.42 9.96
CA ILE A 152 -8.04 -4.73 10.21
C ILE A 152 -8.49 -5.95 9.41
N ASP A 153 -9.20 -6.83 10.09
CA ASP A 153 -9.73 -8.10 9.58
C ASP A 153 -8.67 -8.92 8.84
N GLN A 154 -7.47 -9.04 9.39
CA GLN A 154 -6.38 -9.85 8.80
C GLN A 154 -6.06 -9.44 7.35
N GLY A 155 -6.25 -8.15 7.02
CA GLY A 155 -6.03 -7.64 5.66
C GLY A 155 -7.14 -7.94 4.66
N TYR A 156 -8.16 -8.72 5.01
CA TYR A 156 -9.30 -9.00 4.12
C TYR A 156 -9.98 -7.71 3.68
N GLN A 157 -10.32 -7.64 2.39
CA GLN A 157 -11.00 -6.50 1.80
C GLN A 157 -12.52 -6.68 1.90
N TYR A 158 -13.27 -5.58 1.80
CA TYR A 158 -14.73 -5.57 1.74
C TYR A 158 -15.47 -6.20 2.95
N THR A 159 -14.81 -6.27 4.09
CA THR A 159 -15.42 -6.68 5.36
C THR A 159 -16.43 -5.65 5.86
N PRO A 160 -17.38 -6.03 6.74
CA PRO A 160 -18.35 -5.09 7.30
C PRO A 160 -17.69 -3.87 7.97
N ALA A 161 -16.64 -4.11 8.74
CA ALA A 161 -15.84 -3.07 9.39
C ALA A 161 -15.22 -2.09 8.38
N LYS A 162 -14.51 -2.58 7.36
CA LYS A 162 -13.90 -1.70 6.34
C LYS A 162 -14.94 -0.94 5.52
N LYS A 163 -16.10 -1.57 5.22
CA LYS A 163 -17.23 -0.88 4.56
C LYS A 163 -17.75 0.27 5.41
N TYR A 164 -17.95 0.03 6.70
CA TYR A 164 -18.38 1.04 7.66
C TYR A 164 -17.36 2.19 7.79
N LEU A 165 -16.09 1.88 8.01
CA LEU A 165 -15.02 2.89 8.14
C LEU A 165 -14.74 3.66 6.84
N THR A 166 -15.14 3.11 5.69
CA THR A 166 -15.10 3.82 4.40
C THR A 166 -16.33 4.69 4.19
N SER A 167 -17.50 4.27 4.67
CA SER A 167 -18.74 5.03 4.50
C SER A 167 -18.78 6.29 5.37
N LEU A 168 -18.14 6.29 6.55
CA LEU A 168 -18.09 7.45 7.44
C LEU A 168 -17.54 8.74 6.81
N PRO A 169 -16.33 8.78 6.21
CA PRO A 169 -15.85 10.00 5.56
C PRO A 169 -16.72 10.42 4.36
N ILE A 170 -17.35 9.46 3.66
CA ILE A 170 -18.30 9.75 2.57
C ILE A 170 -19.56 10.43 3.13
N ALA A 171 -20.12 9.90 4.22
CA ALA A 171 -21.30 10.47 4.88
C ALA A 171 -21.01 11.87 5.42
N MET A 172 -19.85 12.08 6.05
CA MET A 172 -19.41 13.40 6.54
C MET A 172 -19.24 14.41 5.41
N PHE A 173 -18.67 13.99 4.28
CA PHE A 173 -18.54 14.83 3.09
C PHE A 173 -19.90 15.26 2.55
N LEU A 174 -20.85 14.32 2.43
CA LEU A 174 -22.19 14.62 1.95
C LEU A 174 -22.93 15.56 2.90
N LEU A 175 -22.81 15.35 4.21
CA LEU A 175 -23.42 16.19 5.23
C LEU A 175 -22.85 17.62 5.19
N SER A 176 -21.52 17.73 5.11
CA SER A 176 -20.84 19.02 4.97
C SER A 176 -21.25 19.75 3.69
N THR A 177 -21.30 19.04 2.57
CA THR A 177 -21.74 19.61 1.28
C THR A 177 -23.18 20.12 1.35
N HIS A 178 -24.08 19.34 1.95
CA HIS A 178 -25.48 19.71 2.12
C HIS A 178 -25.64 21.00 2.93
N TYR A 179 -25.01 21.07 4.11
CA TYR A 179 -25.12 22.25 4.99
C TYR A 179 -24.26 23.44 4.55
N SER A 180 -23.30 23.23 3.64
CA SER A 180 -22.59 24.33 2.98
C SER A 180 -23.36 24.91 1.78
N HIS A 181 -24.61 24.45 1.55
CA HIS A 181 -25.44 24.83 0.41
C HIS A 181 -24.71 24.68 -0.93
N TYR A 182 -23.91 23.61 -1.06
CA TYR A 182 -23.16 23.31 -2.28
C TYR A 182 -22.23 24.45 -2.74
N ASN A 183 -21.69 25.24 -1.80
CA ASN A 183 -20.68 26.24 -2.11
C ASN A 183 -19.48 25.59 -2.84
N PRO A 184 -19.16 26.01 -4.09
CA PRO A 184 -18.15 25.32 -4.90
C PRO A 184 -16.76 25.27 -4.27
N TRP A 185 -16.36 26.32 -3.53
CA TRP A 185 -15.05 26.39 -2.90
C TRP A 185 -14.93 25.38 -1.74
N LEU A 186 -15.90 25.37 -0.83
CA LEU A 186 -15.94 24.42 0.28
C LEU A 186 -16.14 22.99 -0.22
N PHE A 187 -16.95 22.80 -1.27
CA PHE A 187 -17.15 21.52 -1.91
C PHE A 187 -15.83 20.96 -2.46
N SER A 188 -15.09 21.72 -3.27
CA SER A 188 -13.81 21.28 -3.84
C SER A 188 -12.80 20.93 -2.76
N LEU A 189 -12.73 21.73 -1.70
CA LEU A 189 -11.80 21.50 -0.59
C LEU A 189 -12.18 20.24 0.20
N ASN A 190 -13.46 20.07 0.54
CA ASN A 190 -13.96 18.87 1.20
C ASN A 190 -13.80 17.61 0.34
N LEU A 191 -13.96 17.73 -0.98
CA LEU A 191 -13.78 16.63 -1.94
C LEU A 191 -12.31 16.24 -2.03
N ALA A 192 -11.39 17.20 -2.06
CA ALA A 192 -9.95 16.92 -2.04
C ALA A 192 -9.56 16.14 -0.77
N GLY A 193 -10.08 16.56 0.40
CA GLY A 193 -9.91 15.82 1.65
C GLY A 193 -10.48 14.39 1.58
N LEU A 194 -11.67 14.23 1.00
CA LEU A 194 -12.30 12.92 0.83
C LEU A 194 -11.44 11.99 -0.04
N LEU A 195 -10.96 12.50 -1.18
CA LEU A 195 -10.12 11.72 -2.08
C LEU A 195 -8.81 11.31 -1.41
N LEU A 196 -8.18 12.21 -0.65
CA LEU A 196 -6.95 11.92 0.09
C LEU A 196 -7.12 10.79 1.12
N VAL A 197 -8.24 10.77 1.86
CA VAL A 197 -8.49 9.72 2.87
C VAL A 197 -9.00 8.41 2.25
N LEU A 198 -9.70 8.47 1.12
CA LEU A 198 -10.20 7.26 0.44
C LEU A 198 -9.16 6.59 -0.45
N PHE A 199 -8.22 7.36 -1.03
CA PHE A 199 -7.18 6.84 -1.90
C PHE A 199 -6.45 5.63 -1.28
N PRO A 200 -5.84 5.71 -0.10
CA PRO A 200 -5.15 4.55 0.50
C PRO A 200 -6.08 3.42 0.95
N LYS A 201 -7.41 3.63 0.99
CA LYS A 201 -8.39 2.57 1.31
C LYS A 201 -8.73 1.69 0.11
N LEU A 202 -8.36 2.09 -1.11
CA LEU A 202 -8.66 1.32 -2.31
C LEU A 202 -7.91 -0.03 -2.30
N PRO A 203 -8.58 -1.15 -2.63
CA PRO A 203 -7.95 -2.48 -2.62
C PRO A 203 -6.72 -2.58 -3.54
N ILE A 204 -6.72 -1.84 -4.65
CA ILE A 204 -5.58 -1.79 -5.58
C ILE A 204 -4.32 -1.15 -4.96
N LEU A 205 -4.48 -0.38 -3.89
CA LEU A 205 -3.40 0.29 -3.16
C LEU A 205 -2.98 -0.46 -1.90
N HIS A 206 -3.55 -1.65 -1.67
CA HIS A 206 -3.20 -2.46 -0.51
C HIS A 206 -1.70 -2.80 -0.51
N ARG A 207 -1.01 -2.48 0.60
CA ARG A 207 0.43 -2.74 0.80
C ARG A 207 1.33 -2.08 -0.24
N LEU A 208 0.85 -1.04 -0.92
CA LEU A 208 1.66 -0.18 -1.77
C LEU A 208 2.16 1.02 -0.96
N ARG A 209 3.45 1.32 -1.14
CA ARG A 209 4.11 2.49 -0.56
C ARG A 209 4.69 3.34 -1.67
N PHE A 210 4.31 4.60 -1.69
CA PHE A 210 4.88 5.59 -2.59
C PHE A 210 6.05 6.27 -1.86
N LEU A 211 7.26 6.04 -2.35
CA LEU A 211 8.47 6.68 -1.86
C LEU A 211 8.82 7.82 -2.82
N ILE A 212 8.68 9.06 -2.34
CA ILE A 212 9.07 10.26 -3.08
C ILE A 212 10.53 10.54 -2.72
N PHE A 213 11.39 10.69 -3.73
CA PHE A 213 12.85 10.75 -3.58
C PHE A 213 13.44 9.50 -2.90
N PRO A 214 13.33 8.32 -3.54
CA PRO A 214 13.93 7.11 -2.98
C PRO A 214 15.45 7.29 -2.80
N PRO A 215 16.02 6.83 -1.66
CA PRO A 215 17.46 6.86 -1.48
C PRO A 215 18.13 6.05 -2.61
N ALA A 216 19.31 6.50 -3.05
CA ALA A 216 20.03 5.82 -4.12
C ALA A 216 20.15 4.33 -3.79
N PRO A 217 19.91 3.42 -4.76
CA PRO A 217 19.99 1.99 -4.50
C PRO A 217 21.37 1.70 -3.93
N ALA A 218 21.40 1.16 -2.71
CA ALA A 218 22.65 0.70 -2.09
C ALA A 218 23.33 -0.20 -3.10
N SER A 219 24.53 0.19 -3.56
CA SER A 219 25.37 -0.70 -4.33
C SER A 219 25.50 -1.96 -3.50
N ARG A 220 25.09 -3.12 -4.05
CA ARG A 220 25.36 -4.41 -3.42
C ARG A 220 26.87 -4.53 -3.29
N THR A 221 27.42 -4.09 -2.16
CA THR A 221 28.74 -4.52 -1.74
C THR A 221 28.53 -5.97 -1.35
N ILE A 222 28.85 -6.87 -2.28
CA ILE A 222 28.97 -8.30 -2.00
C ILE A 222 30.13 -8.39 -1.01
N SER A 223 29.82 -8.28 0.28
CA SER A 223 30.74 -8.69 1.33
C SER A 223 30.71 -10.21 1.31
N GLY A 224 31.55 -10.79 0.45
CA GLY A 224 31.75 -12.23 0.39
C GLY A 224 32.42 -12.69 1.68
N THR A 225 31.62 -13.07 2.66
CA THR A 225 32.08 -13.94 3.75
C THR A 225 32.22 -15.35 3.17
N ALA A 226 33.44 -15.69 2.73
CA ALA A 226 33.78 -17.06 2.39
C ALA A 226 33.71 -17.91 3.67
N THR A 227 32.82 -18.89 3.70
CA THR A 227 32.82 -19.96 4.71
C THR A 227 34.04 -20.85 4.47
N PRO A 228 34.90 -21.11 5.48
CA PRO A 228 36.01 -22.03 5.32
C PRO A 228 35.46 -23.46 5.24
N VAL A 229 35.86 -24.18 4.18
CA VAL A 229 35.66 -25.63 4.09
C VAL A 229 36.78 -26.28 4.91
N HIS A 230 36.41 -27.00 5.97
CA HIS A 230 37.35 -27.87 6.69
C HIS A 230 37.69 -29.08 5.81
N THR A 231 38.98 -29.26 5.55
CA THR A 231 39.61 -30.52 5.10
C THR A 231 40.21 -31.26 6.28
#